data_AF-A0A7K0DP57-F1
#
_entry.id   AF-A0A7K0DP57-F1
#
_cell.length_a   1.000
_cell.length_b   1.000
_cell.length_c   1.000
_cell.angle_alpha   90.00
_cell.angle_beta   90.00
_cell.angle_gamma   90.00
#
_symmetry.space_group_name_H-M   'P 1'
#
loop_
_entity.id
_entity.type
_entity.pdbx_description
1 polymer ?
#
loop_
_entity_poly.entity_id
_entity_poly.type
_entity_poly.pdbx_seq_one_letter_code
_entity_poly.pdbx_strand_id
1 'polypeptide(L)'
;MMGVQLGALLDEAPAGVAEAQQVVADFDDALVDGFARVGERQSTALRALAAAVAGSPLGAPVAAAVADLSTGVVGRERLAALAAARSAINGAVHDALLDRLDTALGRTRAGWESPDTGPAEHFAVESSRAWLAEVAIAGWCGIDDDLMASADRAVEALLAEPSLRRPAVLLDGLAAELRACDPVAAMERVPARRWADLWSRALLLSWRGTEFETAPVSGRLLILGADVHEHGTAVQVQVYAVLEASGAAPRRVRISVGAAKVDTIVGPTVWQLLSGHPHLLTALAEHRALDITDMPLSASGDLWWYDDRAAVGTAADPFATATVQFADAVAPAVPPLDRDPVHIAEPVFLEGYRVTDGVLCLGEHALRLELDRLPASGPLTPVAVSNSAACLGLLRWDAGQWSLRPLAVRRKVKGEMVTIHGGDWALGPTDPKVAKAQAKSGDSIAVLRERAGRLLRK
;
A
#
# COMPACT_ATOMS: atom_id res chain seq x y z
N MET A 1 -7.04 -22.77 18.19
CA MET A 1 -6.94 -23.09 16.75
C MET A 1 -6.07 -22.05 16.04
N MET A 2 -6.41 -20.76 16.11
CA MET A 2 -5.62 -19.67 15.49
C MET A 2 -4.14 -19.62 15.93
N GLY A 3 -3.81 -19.92 17.18
CA GLY A 3 -2.41 -19.97 17.64
C GLY A 3 -1.54 -21.02 16.92
N VAL A 4 -2.11 -22.20 16.59
CA VAL A 4 -1.40 -23.26 15.85
C VAL A 4 -1.26 -22.88 14.37
N GLN A 5 -2.29 -22.26 13.80
CA GLN A 5 -2.29 -21.76 12.43
C GLN A 5 -1.24 -20.65 12.24
N LEU A 6 -1.15 -19.72 13.19
CA LEU A 6 -0.16 -18.65 13.15
C LEU A 6 1.25 -19.16 13.46
N GLY A 7 1.42 -20.19 14.29
CA GLY A 7 2.72 -20.83 14.47
C GLY A 7 3.31 -21.34 13.17
N ALA A 8 2.51 -22.09 12.40
CA ALA A 8 2.92 -22.55 11.08
C ALA A 8 3.29 -21.40 10.12
N LEU A 9 2.76 -20.19 10.31
CA LEU A 9 3.12 -19.00 9.53
C LEU A 9 4.41 -18.32 10.02
N LEU A 10 4.65 -18.31 11.33
CA LEU A 10 5.66 -17.47 11.98
C LEU A 10 7.01 -18.18 12.22
N ASP A 11 7.04 -19.50 12.27
CA ASP A 11 8.23 -20.23 12.74
C ASP A 11 9.43 -20.17 11.77
N GLU A 12 9.21 -20.20 10.44
CA GLU A 12 10.27 -20.05 9.43
C GLU A 12 9.73 -19.35 8.18
N ALA A 13 10.57 -18.68 7.37
CA ALA A 13 10.16 -18.20 6.05
C ALA A 13 10.07 -19.35 5.04
N PRO A 14 9.26 -19.24 3.96
CA PRO A 14 9.31 -20.21 2.86
C PRO A 14 10.72 -20.34 2.28
N ALA A 15 11.09 -21.55 1.82
CA ALA A 15 12.39 -21.82 1.22
C ALA A 15 12.66 -20.90 0.02
N GLY A 16 13.88 -20.38 -0.10
CA GLY A 16 14.28 -19.48 -1.18
C GLY A 16 13.91 -18.00 -0.97
N VAL A 17 13.11 -17.66 0.04
CA VAL A 17 12.71 -16.26 0.30
C VAL A 17 13.90 -15.41 0.72
N ALA A 18 14.76 -15.90 1.62
CA ALA A 18 15.92 -15.16 2.07
C ALA A 18 16.91 -14.90 0.93
N GLU A 19 17.16 -15.92 0.10
CA GLU A 19 18.04 -15.83 -1.07
C GLU A 19 17.48 -14.86 -2.12
N ALA A 20 16.17 -14.93 -2.40
CA ALA A 20 15.51 -14.00 -3.31
C ALA A 20 15.57 -12.55 -2.80
N GLN A 21 15.34 -12.33 -1.51
CA GLN A 21 15.45 -11.01 -0.88
C GLN A 21 16.88 -10.49 -0.92
N GLN A 22 17.89 -11.35 -0.75
CA GLN A 22 19.30 -10.95 -0.87
C GLN A 22 19.65 -10.50 -2.30
N VAL A 23 19.20 -11.23 -3.32
CA VAL A 23 19.41 -10.82 -4.73
C VAL A 23 18.83 -9.43 -5.00
N VAL A 24 17.63 -9.14 -4.46
CA VAL A 24 17.04 -7.81 -4.61
C VAL A 24 17.79 -6.76 -3.80
N ALA A 25 18.18 -7.07 -2.56
CA ALA A 25 18.96 -6.15 -1.73
C ALA A 25 20.29 -5.76 -2.39
N ASP A 26 21.01 -6.72 -2.97
CA ASP A 26 22.26 -6.46 -3.68
C ASP A 26 22.06 -5.57 -4.91
N PHE A 27 20.95 -5.74 -5.63
CA PHE A 27 20.57 -4.86 -6.75
C PHE A 27 20.18 -3.45 -6.27
N ASP A 28 19.44 -3.35 -5.17
CA ASP A 28 19.02 -2.07 -4.59
C ASP A 28 20.24 -1.27 -4.10
N ASP A 29 21.22 -1.95 -3.52
CA ASP A 29 22.50 -1.39 -3.15
C ASP A 29 23.30 -0.91 -4.37
N ALA A 30 23.26 -1.65 -5.49
CA ALA A 30 23.94 -1.24 -6.72
C ALA A 30 23.35 0.07 -7.30
N LEU A 31 22.05 0.32 -7.11
CA LEU A 31 21.39 1.57 -7.51
C LEU A 31 21.83 2.79 -6.69
N VAL A 32 22.41 2.59 -5.48
CA VAL A 32 22.93 3.70 -4.66
C VAL A 32 24.02 4.48 -5.41
N ASP A 33 24.92 3.75 -6.05
CA ASP A 33 26.04 4.31 -6.82
C ASP A 33 25.71 4.54 -8.30
N GLY A 34 24.58 4.00 -8.77
CA GLY A 34 24.10 4.14 -10.14
C GLY A 34 24.79 3.26 -11.18
N PHE A 35 24.35 3.38 -12.43
CA PHE A 35 24.81 2.56 -13.55
C PHE A 35 25.65 3.31 -14.59
N ALA A 36 26.00 4.59 -14.36
CA ALA A 36 26.91 5.33 -15.23
C ALA A 36 28.30 4.66 -15.34
N ARG A 37 28.78 4.04 -14.25
CA ARG A 37 30.05 3.30 -14.18
C ARG A 37 29.87 2.01 -13.38
N VAL A 38 29.65 0.90 -14.08
CA VAL A 38 29.46 -0.40 -13.46
C VAL A 38 30.79 -0.93 -12.92
N GLY A 39 30.95 -0.92 -11.59
CA GLY A 39 32.07 -1.54 -10.88
C GLY A 39 31.85 -3.04 -10.64
N GLU A 40 32.80 -3.67 -9.93
CA GLU A 40 32.75 -5.10 -9.63
C GLU A 40 31.53 -5.50 -8.79
N ARG A 41 31.16 -4.65 -7.81
CA ARG A 41 29.99 -4.86 -6.95
C ARG A 41 28.70 -4.81 -7.78
N GLN A 42 28.49 -3.75 -8.57
CA GLN A 42 27.32 -3.62 -9.45
C GLN A 42 27.26 -4.77 -10.46
N SER A 43 28.39 -5.15 -11.07
CA SER A 43 28.45 -6.27 -12.01
C SER A 43 28.03 -7.60 -11.36
N THR A 44 28.42 -7.82 -10.10
CA THR A 44 28.04 -9.03 -9.36
C THR A 44 26.55 -9.05 -9.05
N ALA A 45 25.99 -7.94 -8.57
CA ALA A 45 24.56 -7.82 -8.30
C ALA A 45 23.71 -8.01 -9.57
N LEU A 46 24.11 -7.36 -10.67
CA LEU A 46 23.44 -7.50 -11.97
C LEU A 46 23.46 -8.95 -12.50
N ARG A 47 24.59 -9.65 -12.37
CA ARG A 47 24.69 -11.07 -12.76
C ARG A 47 23.84 -11.98 -11.87
N ALA A 48 23.78 -11.71 -10.56
CA ALA A 48 22.94 -12.45 -9.63
C ALA A 48 21.45 -12.27 -9.98
N LEU A 49 21.02 -11.04 -10.28
CA LEU A 49 19.67 -10.75 -10.75
C LEU A 49 19.34 -11.52 -12.04
N ALA A 50 20.23 -11.49 -13.03
CA ALA A 50 20.05 -12.22 -14.29
C ALA A 50 19.96 -13.73 -14.07
N ALA A 51 20.79 -14.30 -13.19
CA ALA A 51 20.75 -15.72 -12.84
C ALA A 51 19.43 -16.11 -12.18
N ALA A 52 18.92 -15.28 -11.26
CA ALA A 52 17.66 -15.54 -10.55
C ALA A 52 16.45 -15.64 -11.48
N VAL A 53 16.45 -14.92 -12.61
CA VAL A 53 15.35 -14.93 -13.59
C VAL A 53 15.66 -15.70 -14.87
N ALA A 54 16.79 -16.39 -14.95
CA ALA A 54 17.26 -17.05 -16.18
C ALA A 54 16.29 -18.11 -16.73
N GLY A 55 15.57 -18.81 -15.83
CA GLY A 55 14.57 -19.81 -16.19
C GLY A 55 13.19 -19.25 -16.55
N SER A 56 13.03 -17.93 -16.60
CA SER A 56 11.76 -17.25 -16.86
C SER A 56 11.76 -16.58 -18.25
N PRO A 57 10.60 -16.10 -18.74
CA PRO A 57 10.52 -15.27 -19.94
C PRO A 57 11.38 -13.98 -19.87
N LEU A 58 11.79 -13.53 -18.67
CA LEU A 58 12.68 -12.39 -18.48
C LEU A 58 14.17 -12.72 -18.64
N GLY A 59 14.56 -14.00 -18.71
CA GLY A 59 15.97 -14.40 -18.73
C GLY A 59 16.78 -13.75 -19.86
N ALA A 60 16.29 -13.86 -21.10
CA ALA A 60 16.96 -13.27 -22.26
C ALA A 60 17.04 -11.73 -22.23
N PRO A 61 15.94 -10.97 -22.01
CA PRO A 61 16.01 -9.51 -21.98
C PRO A 61 16.89 -8.98 -20.84
N VAL A 62 16.90 -9.66 -19.69
CA VAL A 62 17.73 -9.27 -18.53
C VAL A 62 19.20 -9.57 -18.77
N ALA A 63 19.53 -10.75 -19.33
CA ALA A 63 20.91 -11.06 -19.70
C ALA A 63 21.48 -10.04 -20.71
N ALA A 64 20.67 -9.63 -21.68
CA ALA A 64 21.04 -8.58 -22.63
C ALA A 64 21.23 -7.21 -21.95
N ALA A 65 20.36 -6.84 -21.00
CA ALA A 65 20.54 -5.62 -20.21
C ALA A 65 21.85 -5.63 -19.41
N VAL A 66 22.18 -6.73 -18.74
CA VAL A 66 23.42 -6.87 -17.97
C VAL A 66 24.66 -6.79 -18.86
N ALA A 67 24.63 -7.40 -20.05
CA ALA A 67 25.72 -7.31 -21.01
C ALA A 67 25.94 -5.87 -21.50
N ASP A 68 24.87 -5.17 -21.88
CA ASP A 68 24.93 -3.78 -22.36
C ASP A 68 25.48 -2.85 -21.26
N LEU A 69 24.95 -2.93 -20.03
CA LEU A 69 25.41 -2.14 -18.90
C LEU A 69 26.90 -2.39 -18.57
N SER A 70 27.35 -3.64 -18.69
CA SER A 70 28.77 -3.99 -18.47
C SER A 70 29.71 -3.36 -19.50
N THR A 71 29.19 -2.93 -20.66
CA THR A 71 29.94 -2.20 -21.69
C THR A 71 29.67 -0.70 -21.69
N GLY A 72 28.92 -0.18 -20.71
CA GLY A 72 28.57 1.23 -20.58
C GLY A 72 27.39 1.68 -21.45
N VAL A 73 26.63 0.74 -22.03
CA VAL A 73 25.43 1.04 -22.81
C VAL A 73 24.22 0.97 -21.88
N VAL A 74 23.60 2.12 -21.62
CA VAL A 74 22.38 2.21 -20.80
C VAL A 74 21.21 2.69 -21.67
N GLY A 75 20.15 1.89 -21.71
CA GLY A 75 18.92 2.20 -22.46
C GLY A 75 17.68 1.97 -21.61
N ARG A 76 16.60 2.72 -21.88
CA ARG A 76 15.34 2.68 -21.10
C ARG A 76 14.73 1.27 -21.08
N GLU A 77 14.76 0.56 -22.20
CA GLU A 77 14.26 -0.81 -22.33
C GLU A 77 15.10 -1.79 -21.50
N ARG A 78 16.41 -1.55 -21.39
CA ARG A 78 17.31 -2.36 -20.54
C ARG A 78 17.03 -2.14 -19.07
N LEU A 79 16.87 -0.88 -18.65
CA LEU A 79 16.49 -0.53 -17.29
C LEU A 79 15.09 -1.08 -16.94
N ALA A 80 14.15 -1.05 -17.88
CA ALA A 80 12.83 -1.64 -17.70
C ALA A 80 12.89 -3.16 -17.52
N ALA A 81 13.77 -3.86 -18.26
CA ALA A 81 14.00 -5.30 -18.06
C ALA A 81 14.57 -5.60 -16.66
N LEU A 82 15.50 -4.78 -16.15
CA LEU A 82 16.03 -4.94 -14.79
C LEU A 82 14.96 -4.67 -13.73
N ALA A 83 14.15 -3.61 -13.87
CA ALA A 83 13.02 -3.32 -12.99
C ALA A 83 11.97 -4.44 -13.00
N ALA A 84 11.71 -5.03 -14.17
CA ALA A 84 10.82 -6.18 -14.33
C ALA A 84 11.36 -7.42 -13.62
N ALA A 85 12.66 -7.72 -13.76
CA ALA A 85 13.31 -8.84 -13.07
C ALA A 85 13.21 -8.70 -11.55
N ARG A 86 13.56 -7.52 -11.04
CA ARG A 86 13.45 -7.19 -9.63
C ARG A 86 12.02 -7.36 -9.10
N SER A 87 11.05 -6.80 -9.81
CA SER A 87 9.63 -6.90 -9.44
C SER A 87 9.10 -8.34 -9.53
N ALA A 88 9.59 -9.14 -10.49
CA ALA A 88 9.21 -10.55 -10.62
C ALA A 88 9.76 -11.40 -9.45
N ILE A 89 10.97 -11.13 -8.97
CA ILE A 89 11.53 -11.81 -7.79
C ILE A 89 10.72 -11.44 -6.54
N ASN A 90 10.42 -10.14 -6.33
CA ASN A 90 9.53 -9.72 -5.25
C ASN A 90 8.15 -10.37 -5.38
N GLY A 91 7.63 -10.50 -6.61
CA GLY A 91 6.37 -11.19 -6.88
C GLY A 91 6.39 -12.66 -6.50
N ALA A 92 7.49 -13.38 -6.77
CA ALA A 92 7.65 -14.76 -6.34
C ALA A 92 7.70 -14.90 -4.81
N VAL A 93 8.39 -13.99 -4.12
CA VAL A 93 8.41 -13.94 -2.64
C VAL A 93 7.02 -13.66 -2.09
N HIS A 94 6.32 -12.68 -2.67
CA HIS A 94 4.96 -12.33 -2.30
C HIS A 94 4.02 -13.54 -2.43
N ASP A 95 4.07 -14.24 -3.56
CA ASP A 95 3.21 -15.39 -3.83
C ASP A 95 3.51 -16.55 -2.88
N ALA A 96 4.79 -16.83 -2.57
CA ALA A 96 5.18 -17.84 -1.59
C ALA A 96 4.69 -17.51 -0.16
N LEU A 97 4.74 -16.23 0.23
CA LEU A 97 4.24 -15.77 1.53
C LEU A 97 2.72 -15.86 1.62
N LEU A 98 2.00 -15.48 0.56
CA LEU A 98 0.54 -15.57 0.53
C LEU A 98 0.06 -17.01 0.46
N ASP A 99 0.71 -17.89 -0.30
CA ASP A 99 0.36 -19.32 -0.35
C ASP A 99 0.47 -19.97 1.04
N ARG A 100 1.54 -19.66 1.78
CA ARG A 100 1.71 -20.11 3.17
C ARG A 100 0.65 -19.53 4.09
N LEU A 101 0.34 -18.24 3.96
CA LEU A 101 -0.68 -17.57 4.77
C LEU A 101 -2.07 -18.16 4.51
N ASP A 102 -2.44 -18.34 3.24
CA ASP A 102 -3.74 -18.89 2.86
C ASP A 102 -3.85 -20.35 3.30
N THR A 103 -2.79 -21.16 3.15
CA THR A 103 -2.73 -22.53 3.67
C THR A 103 -2.88 -22.58 5.19
N ALA A 104 -2.14 -21.75 5.92
CA ALA A 104 -2.19 -21.70 7.38
C ALA A 104 -3.58 -21.31 7.91
N LEU A 105 -4.21 -20.34 7.26
CA LEU A 105 -5.52 -19.82 7.65
C LEU A 105 -6.70 -20.57 7.02
N GLY A 106 -6.45 -21.54 6.14
CA GLY A 106 -7.48 -22.29 5.42
C GLY A 106 -8.30 -21.42 4.45
N ARG A 107 -7.67 -20.41 3.84
CA ARG A 107 -8.33 -19.42 2.98
C ARG A 107 -8.25 -19.79 1.50
N THR A 108 -9.25 -19.36 0.75
CA THR A 108 -9.26 -19.45 -0.72
C THR A 108 -8.97 -18.08 -1.33
N ARG A 109 -8.18 -18.06 -2.41
CA ARG A 109 -7.88 -16.86 -3.21
C ARG A 109 -8.29 -17.06 -4.67
N ALA A 110 -8.86 -16.01 -5.26
CA ALA A 110 -9.17 -16.00 -6.69
C ALA A 110 -7.89 -16.02 -7.53
N GLY A 111 -7.92 -16.76 -8.63
CA GLY A 111 -6.85 -16.76 -9.62
C GLY A 111 -6.75 -15.42 -10.36
N TRP A 112 -5.55 -15.01 -10.71
CA TRP A 112 -5.35 -13.85 -11.58
C TRP A 112 -5.53 -14.25 -13.05
N GLU A 113 -6.45 -13.59 -13.74
CA GLU A 113 -6.60 -13.64 -15.18
C GLU A 113 -5.92 -12.41 -15.78
N SER A 114 -5.07 -12.60 -16.80
CA SER A 114 -4.34 -11.48 -17.39
C SER A 114 -5.28 -10.68 -18.31
N PRO A 115 -5.62 -9.42 -17.97
CA PRO A 115 -6.33 -8.57 -18.92
C PRO A 115 -5.40 -8.22 -20.08
N ASP A 116 -5.97 -8.03 -21.27
CA ASP A 116 -5.23 -7.50 -22.43
C ASP A 116 -5.09 -5.98 -22.28
N THR A 117 -4.11 -5.55 -21.50
CA THR A 117 -3.75 -4.14 -21.39
C THR A 117 -2.65 -3.84 -22.41
N GLY A 118 -3.00 -3.19 -23.51
CA GLY A 118 -2.04 -2.71 -24.50
C GLY A 118 -0.96 -1.79 -23.91
N PRO A 119 0.09 -1.45 -24.69
CA PRO A 119 1.16 -0.59 -24.24
C PRO A 119 0.65 0.83 -23.94
N ALA A 120 1.26 1.48 -22.94
CA ALA A 120 1.04 2.92 -22.75
C ALA A 120 1.74 3.73 -23.85
N GLU A 121 0.95 4.30 -24.75
CA GLU A 121 1.40 5.23 -25.79
C GLU A 121 0.98 6.66 -25.44
N HIS A 122 1.78 7.34 -24.61
CA HIS A 122 1.53 8.75 -24.29
C HIS A 122 2.84 9.53 -24.07
N PHE A 123 2.93 10.74 -24.64
CA PHE A 123 4.15 11.56 -24.54
C PHE A 123 4.54 11.90 -23.09
N ALA A 124 3.54 12.15 -22.21
CA ALA A 124 3.80 12.46 -20.79
C ALA A 124 4.54 11.34 -20.06
N VAL A 125 4.27 10.09 -20.45
CA VAL A 125 4.90 8.90 -19.89
C VAL A 125 6.36 8.78 -20.34
N GLU A 126 6.69 9.28 -21.53
CA GLU A 126 8.05 9.25 -22.05
C GLU A 126 9.00 10.17 -21.27
N SER A 127 8.51 11.34 -20.85
CA SER A 127 9.28 12.24 -19.98
C SER A 127 9.58 11.61 -18.62
N SER A 128 8.62 10.85 -18.06
CA SER A 128 8.83 10.07 -16.84
C SER A 128 9.87 8.96 -17.02
N ARG A 129 9.81 8.20 -18.13
CA ARG A 129 10.82 7.17 -18.45
C ARG A 129 12.22 7.74 -18.59
N ALA A 130 12.36 8.89 -19.25
CA ALA A 130 13.63 9.57 -19.41
C ALA A 130 14.21 9.97 -18.04
N TRP A 131 13.41 10.63 -17.20
CA TRP A 131 13.84 11.01 -15.86
C TRP A 131 14.25 9.81 -15.00
N LEU A 132 13.43 8.75 -14.97
CA LEU A 132 13.72 7.52 -14.23
C LEU A 132 15.00 6.83 -14.73
N ALA A 133 15.31 6.94 -16.02
CA ALA A 133 16.54 6.40 -16.59
C ALA A 133 17.77 7.19 -16.13
N GLU A 134 17.71 8.53 -16.19
CA GLU A 134 18.79 9.40 -15.69
C GLU A 134 19.04 9.19 -14.19
N VAL A 135 17.97 9.04 -13.41
CA VAL A 135 18.08 8.70 -11.97
C VAL A 135 18.81 7.38 -11.75
N ALA A 136 18.53 6.34 -12.52
CA ALA A 136 19.23 5.05 -12.40
C ALA A 136 20.69 5.12 -12.89
N ILE A 137 20.97 5.95 -13.90
CA ILE A 137 22.33 6.18 -14.40
C ILE A 137 23.15 6.90 -13.33
N ALA A 138 22.63 8.00 -12.77
CA ALA A 138 23.29 8.80 -11.75
C ALA A 138 23.45 8.05 -10.42
N GLY A 139 22.46 7.24 -10.05
CA GLY A 139 22.36 6.61 -8.74
C GLY A 139 21.89 7.59 -7.66
N TRP A 140 21.40 7.08 -6.53
CA TRP A 140 20.85 7.93 -5.47
C TRP A 140 21.83 8.99 -4.97
N CYS A 141 23.11 8.62 -4.84
CA CYS A 141 24.17 9.53 -4.39
C CYS A 141 24.64 10.53 -5.45
N GLY A 142 24.28 10.33 -6.72
CA GLY A 142 24.69 11.16 -7.86
C GLY A 142 23.64 12.13 -8.35
N ILE A 143 22.48 12.21 -7.68
CA ILE A 143 21.40 13.14 -8.03
C ILE A 143 21.84 14.58 -7.72
N ASP A 144 21.60 15.49 -8.66
CA ASP A 144 21.85 16.92 -8.53
C ASP A 144 20.57 17.77 -8.69
N ASP A 145 20.71 19.08 -8.48
CA ASP A 145 19.60 20.05 -8.56
C ASP A 145 18.94 20.08 -9.94
N ASP A 146 19.72 19.91 -11.02
CA ASP A 146 19.21 19.95 -12.40
C ASP A 146 18.36 18.71 -12.70
N LEU A 147 18.82 17.53 -12.30
CA LEU A 147 18.05 16.29 -12.40
C LEU A 147 16.77 16.37 -11.57
N MET A 148 16.82 16.94 -10.37
CA MET A 148 15.62 17.13 -9.53
C MET A 148 14.64 18.15 -10.11
N ALA A 149 15.12 19.25 -10.69
CA ALA A 149 14.26 20.25 -11.33
C ALA A 149 13.51 19.68 -12.56
N SER A 150 14.10 18.69 -13.25
CA SER A 150 13.43 18.04 -14.38
C SER A 150 12.27 17.11 -13.97
N ALA A 151 12.25 16.64 -12.71
CA ALA A 151 11.16 15.82 -12.17
C ALA A 151 9.83 16.57 -12.18
N ASP A 152 9.84 17.85 -11.82
CA ASP A 152 8.63 18.68 -11.72
C ASP A 152 7.89 18.75 -13.06
N ARG A 153 8.63 18.90 -14.17
CA ARG A 153 8.05 18.92 -15.52
C ARG A 153 7.42 17.58 -15.90
N ALA A 154 8.04 16.47 -15.53
CA ALA A 154 7.50 15.14 -15.78
C ALA A 154 6.23 14.91 -14.96
N VAL A 155 6.21 15.33 -13.69
CA VAL A 155 5.03 15.25 -12.81
C VAL A 155 3.88 16.11 -13.37
N GLU A 156 4.15 17.36 -13.74
CA GLU A 156 3.16 18.26 -14.34
C GLU A 156 2.54 17.68 -15.61
N ALA A 157 3.36 17.11 -16.49
CA ALA A 157 2.89 16.48 -17.72
C ALA A 157 1.99 15.26 -17.45
N LEU A 158 2.31 14.45 -16.44
CA LEU A 158 1.47 13.32 -16.03
C LEU A 158 0.16 13.78 -15.36
N LEU A 159 0.20 14.81 -14.52
CA LEU A 159 -0.99 15.35 -13.84
C LEU A 159 -1.99 16.00 -14.80
N ALA A 160 -1.53 16.50 -15.95
CA ALA A 160 -2.38 17.05 -17.00
C ALA A 160 -3.33 16.00 -17.61
N GLU A 161 -2.98 14.71 -17.52
CA GLU A 161 -3.79 13.60 -18.03
C GLU A 161 -4.43 12.81 -16.87
N PRO A 162 -5.76 12.88 -16.67
CA PRO A 162 -6.42 12.25 -15.52
C PRO A 162 -6.16 10.75 -15.38
N SER A 163 -6.01 10.04 -16.49
CA SER A 163 -5.72 8.59 -16.48
C SER A 163 -4.30 8.28 -15.95
N LEU A 164 -3.37 9.23 -16.04
CA LEU A 164 -1.97 9.11 -15.60
C LEU A 164 -1.71 9.63 -14.17
N ARG A 165 -2.75 9.92 -13.40
CA ARG A 165 -2.58 10.40 -12.01
C ARG A 165 -1.86 9.40 -11.10
N ARG A 166 -2.07 8.10 -11.27
CA ARG A 166 -1.38 7.07 -10.48
C ARG A 166 0.14 7.13 -10.66
N PRO A 167 0.69 7.06 -11.88
CA PRO A 167 2.13 7.27 -12.07
C PRO A 167 2.59 8.68 -11.68
N ALA A 168 1.75 9.72 -11.83
CA ALA A 168 2.10 11.08 -11.40
C ALA A 168 2.38 11.18 -9.89
N VAL A 169 1.46 10.68 -9.06
CA VAL A 169 1.58 10.71 -7.59
C VAL A 169 2.75 9.86 -7.11
N LEU A 170 3.01 8.74 -7.78
CA LEU A 170 4.15 7.90 -7.47
C LEU A 170 5.48 8.60 -7.77
N LEU A 171 5.57 9.26 -8.92
CA LEU A 171 6.75 10.02 -9.34
C LEU A 171 7.00 11.23 -8.43
N ASP A 172 5.93 11.97 -8.10
CA ASP A 172 5.97 13.10 -7.16
C ASP A 172 6.46 12.65 -5.78
N GLY A 173 5.93 11.53 -5.26
CA GLY A 173 6.36 10.95 -3.99
C GLY A 173 7.83 10.55 -3.98
N LEU A 174 8.33 9.89 -5.04
CA LEU A 174 9.75 9.55 -5.16
C LEU A 174 10.61 10.82 -5.20
N ALA A 175 10.25 11.79 -6.03
CA ALA A 175 10.99 13.05 -6.11
C ALA A 175 10.98 13.81 -4.78
N ALA A 176 9.86 13.84 -4.06
CA ALA A 176 9.76 14.46 -2.74
C ALA A 176 10.69 13.82 -1.71
N GLU A 177 10.77 12.49 -1.66
CA GLU A 177 11.68 11.79 -0.74
C GLU A 177 13.16 12.05 -1.07
N LEU A 178 13.52 12.07 -2.35
CA LEU A 178 14.87 12.36 -2.78
C LEU A 178 15.27 13.80 -2.41
N ARG A 179 14.41 14.80 -2.68
CA ARG A 179 14.66 16.20 -2.28
C ARG A 179 14.79 16.35 -0.77
N ALA A 180 13.99 15.63 0.01
CA ALA A 180 14.04 15.70 1.47
C ALA A 180 15.33 15.12 2.06
N CYS A 181 16.06 14.33 1.28
CA CYS A 181 17.29 13.65 1.68
C CYS A 181 18.55 14.21 1.02
N ASP A 182 18.45 15.34 0.30
CA ASP A 182 19.57 15.97 -0.40
C ASP A 182 20.55 16.66 0.59
N PRO A 183 21.89 16.48 0.44
CA PRO A 183 22.56 15.53 -0.43
C PRO A 183 22.53 14.10 0.12
N VAL A 184 22.07 13.16 -0.70
CA VAL A 184 21.94 11.73 -0.33
C VAL A 184 23.28 11.12 0.07
N ALA A 185 24.36 11.56 -0.58
CA ALA A 185 25.72 11.09 -0.29
C ALA A 185 26.19 11.38 1.16
N ALA A 186 25.54 12.32 1.87
CA ALA A 186 25.84 12.65 3.26
C ALA A 186 25.02 11.83 4.27
N MET A 187 24.08 11.00 3.81
CA MET A 187 23.24 10.20 4.69
C MET A 187 24.03 9.06 5.34
N GLU A 188 23.78 8.82 6.62
CA GLU A 188 24.31 7.64 7.32
C GLU A 188 23.73 6.34 6.76
N ARG A 189 22.46 6.36 6.35
CA ARG A 189 21.76 5.20 5.79
C ARG A 189 20.81 5.60 4.68
N VAL A 190 21.07 5.09 3.49
CA VAL A 190 20.21 5.27 2.32
C VAL A 190 19.05 4.27 2.37
N PRO A 191 17.78 4.68 2.18
CA PRO A 191 16.63 3.77 2.13
C PRO A 191 16.54 3.07 0.76
N ALA A 192 17.62 2.38 0.36
CA ALA A 192 17.82 1.83 -0.99
C ALA A 192 16.65 0.97 -1.47
N ARG A 193 16.18 0.04 -0.61
CA ARG A 193 15.02 -0.81 -0.91
C ARG A 193 13.77 -0.01 -1.26
N ARG A 194 13.45 0.98 -0.42
CA ARG A 194 12.25 1.81 -0.58
C ARG A 194 12.27 2.59 -1.88
N TRP A 195 13.40 3.22 -2.21
CA TRP A 195 13.53 4.00 -3.44
C TRP A 195 13.59 3.14 -4.69
N ALA A 196 14.22 1.96 -4.62
CA ALA A 196 14.20 0.99 -5.70
C ALA A 196 12.79 0.42 -5.95
N ASP A 197 11.97 0.21 -4.90
CA ASP A 197 10.56 -0.17 -5.04
C ASP A 197 9.75 0.91 -5.77
N LEU A 198 9.90 2.18 -5.37
CA LEU A 198 9.24 3.31 -6.03
C LEU A 198 9.69 3.47 -7.49
N TRP A 199 11.00 3.42 -7.75
CA TRP A 199 11.58 3.55 -9.08
C TRP A 199 11.12 2.43 -10.01
N SER A 200 11.21 1.17 -9.56
CA SER A 200 10.78 0.02 -10.36
C SER A 200 9.30 0.11 -10.71
N ARG A 201 8.47 0.47 -9.72
CA ARG A 201 7.03 0.59 -9.91
C ARG A 201 6.66 1.75 -10.82
N ALA A 202 7.33 2.90 -10.70
CA ALA A 202 7.13 4.04 -11.59
C ALA A 202 7.52 3.68 -13.03
N LEU A 203 8.67 3.03 -13.20
CA LEU A 203 9.15 2.62 -14.52
C LEU A 203 8.20 1.62 -15.16
N LEU A 204 7.76 0.58 -14.45
CA LEU A 204 6.85 -0.43 -14.99
C LEU A 204 5.43 0.12 -15.25
N LEU A 205 4.91 0.98 -14.38
CA LEU A 205 3.63 1.66 -14.64
C LEU A 205 3.71 2.60 -15.84
N SER A 206 4.88 3.14 -16.13
CA SER A 206 5.07 3.92 -17.35
C SER A 206 4.87 3.06 -18.60
N TRP A 207 5.09 1.74 -18.59
CA TRP A 207 4.93 0.92 -19.80
C TRP A 207 3.50 0.40 -20.01
N ARG A 208 2.66 0.43 -18.98
CA ARG A 208 1.35 -0.22 -18.99
C ARG A 208 0.21 0.78 -19.19
N GLY A 209 -0.75 0.43 -20.05
CA GLY A 209 -1.99 1.17 -20.18
C GLY A 209 -2.73 1.35 -18.84
N THR A 210 -3.50 2.43 -18.74
CA THR A 210 -4.21 2.85 -17.52
C THR A 210 -5.63 2.29 -17.41
N GLU A 211 -6.05 1.50 -18.38
CA GLU A 211 -7.38 0.90 -18.40
C GLU A 211 -7.44 -0.28 -17.43
N PHE A 212 -8.51 -0.31 -16.64
CA PHE A 212 -8.81 -1.39 -15.70
C PHE A 212 -10.21 -1.91 -15.99
N GLU A 213 -10.31 -3.22 -16.16
CA GLU A 213 -11.61 -3.88 -16.26
C GLU A 213 -12.28 -3.94 -14.89
N THR A 214 -13.55 -3.56 -14.86
CA THR A 214 -14.40 -3.65 -13.66
C THR A 214 -15.73 -4.27 -14.04
N ALA A 215 -16.31 -5.01 -13.10
CA ALA A 215 -17.67 -5.54 -13.21
C ALA A 215 -18.58 -4.82 -12.20
N PRO A 216 -19.81 -4.45 -12.58
CA PRO A 216 -20.76 -3.90 -11.61
C PRO A 216 -21.15 -4.96 -10.59
N VAL A 217 -21.18 -4.58 -9.32
CA VAL A 217 -21.62 -5.46 -8.23
C VAL A 217 -22.61 -4.75 -7.31
N SER A 218 -23.61 -5.51 -6.87
CA SER A 218 -24.64 -5.09 -5.93
C SER A 218 -24.71 -6.07 -4.76
N GLY A 219 -25.02 -5.58 -3.56
CA GLY A 219 -25.08 -6.43 -2.38
C GLY A 219 -24.89 -5.66 -1.08
N ARG A 220 -24.63 -6.42 -0.01
CA ARG A 220 -24.38 -5.88 1.32
C ARG A 220 -22.89 -5.88 1.61
N LEU A 221 -22.37 -4.75 2.02
CA LEU A 221 -20.98 -4.55 2.39
C LEU A 221 -20.84 -4.45 3.92
N LEU A 222 -20.00 -5.32 4.49
CA LEU A 222 -19.73 -5.40 5.92
C LEU A 222 -18.30 -4.92 6.19
N ILE A 223 -18.16 -3.74 6.78
CA ILE A 223 -16.86 -3.13 7.06
C ILE A 223 -16.16 -3.85 8.21
N LEU A 224 -14.85 -4.08 8.04
CA LEU A 224 -13.98 -4.71 9.03
C LEU A 224 -13.14 -3.66 9.77
N GLY A 225 -12.67 -2.66 9.04
CA GLY A 225 -11.85 -1.58 9.56
C GLY A 225 -11.27 -0.72 8.45
N ALA A 226 -10.61 0.37 8.85
CA ALA A 226 -9.97 1.31 7.94
C ALA A 226 -8.53 1.58 8.38
N ASP A 227 -7.60 1.55 7.42
CA ASP A 227 -6.23 2.05 7.56
C ASP A 227 -6.14 3.45 6.93
N VAL A 228 -5.41 4.36 7.58
CA VAL A 228 -5.27 5.75 7.09
C VAL A 228 -3.81 6.01 6.76
N HIS A 229 -3.56 6.26 5.48
CA HIS A 229 -2.25 6.56 4.94
C HIS A 229 -2.12 8.06 4.72
N GLU A 230 -1.15 8.68 5.39
CA GLU A 230 -0.92 10.12 5.33
C GLU A 230 0.48 10.40 4.75
N HIS A 231 0.52 11.27 3.75
CA HIS A 231 1.73 11.84 3.15
C HIS A 231 1.61 13.37 3.17
N GLY A 232 2.71 14.13 3.14
CA GLY A 232 2.63 15.61 3.23
C GLY A 232 1.69 16.26 2.19
N THR A 233 1.52 15.63 1.03
CA THR A 233 0.69 16.14 -0.08
C THR A 233 -0.62 15.38 -0.31
N ALA A 234 -0.85 14.24 0.36
CA ALA A 234 -2.02 13.41 0.12
C ALA A 234 -2.43 12.60 1.35
N VAL A 235 -3.71 12.27 1.44
CA VAL A 235 -4.24 11.29 2.39
C VAL A 235 -5.07 10.25 1.64
N GLN A 236 -5.00 9.00 2.08
CA GLN A 236 -5.85 7.93 1.61
C GLN A 236 -6.39 7.13 2.80
N VAL A 237 -7.68 6.81 2.76
CA VAL A 237 -8.30 5.86 3.67
C VAL A 237 -8.59 4.59 2.89
N GLN A 238 -8.05 3.49 3.39
CA GLN A 238 -8.23 2.16 2.84
C GLN A 238 -9.14 1.35 3.77
N VAL A 239 -10.36 1.05 3.31
CA VAL A 239 -11.36 0.30 4.05
C VAL A 239 -11.35 -1.14 3.60
N TYR A 240 -11.30 -2.07 4.55
CA TYR A 240 -11.38 -3.50 4.30
C TYR A 240 -12.78 -3.98 4.67
N ALA A 241 -13.39 -4.77 3.80
CA ALA A 241 -14.76 -5.23 3.97
C ALA A 241 -14.99 -6.63 3.40
N VAL A 242 -16.10 -7.24 3.80
CA VAL A 242 -16.68 -8.42 3.15
C VAL A 242 -17.89 -7.98 2.35
N LEU A 243 -17.97 -8.40 1.09
CA LEU A 243 -19.11 -8.18 0.21
C LEU A 243 -19.94 -9.44 0.08
N GLU A 244 -21.21 -9.34 0.45
CA GLU A 244 -22.25 -10.34 0.27
C GLU A 244 -23.10 -9.97 -0.95
N ALA A 245 -22.82 -10.60 -2.10
CA ALA A 245 -23.61 -10.44 -3.33
C ALA A 245 -24.59 -11.59 -3.49
N SER A 246 -25.78 -11.31 -4.04
CA SER A 246 -26.82 -12.33 -4.23
C SER A 246 -26.31 -13.46 -5.15
N GLY A 247 -26.44 -14.71 -4.70
CA GLY A 247 -26.06 -15.89 -5.47
C GLY A 247 -24.55 -16.10 -5.66
N ALA A 248 -23.70 -15.35 -4.96
CA ALA A 248 -22.25 -15.50 -4.99
C ALA A 248 -21.67 -15.77 -3.60
N ALA A 249 -20.52 -16.43 -3.54
CA ALA A 249 -19.77 -16.56 -2.29
C ALA A 249 -19.37 -15.17 -1.75
N PRO A 250 -19.34 -14.97 -0.42
CA PRO A 250 -18.77 -13.78 0.17
C PRO A 250 -17.34 -13.56 -0.34
N ARG A 251 -16.98 -12.31 -0.58
CA ARG A 251 -15.63 -11.96 -1.06
C ARG A 251 -15.05 -10.81 -0.27
N ARG A 252 -13.75 -10.84 -0.07
CA ARG A 252 -13.02 -9.74 0.55
C ARG A 252 -12.83 -8.65 -0.49
N VAL A 253 -13.15 -7.42 -0.11
CA VAL A 253 -13.00 -6.24 -0.96
C VAL A 253 -12.31 -5.13 -0.20
N ARG A 254 -11.77 -4.19 -0.98
CA ARG A 254 -11.06 -3.04 -0.49
C ARG A 254 -11.60 -1.79 -1.15
N ILE A 255 -11.85 -0.77 -0.36
CA ILE A 255 -12.25 0.55 -0.85
C ILE A 255 -11.11 1.50 -0.54
N SER A 256 -10.73 2.32 -1.51
CA SER A 256 -9.72 3.36 -1.31
C SER A 256 -10.30 4.71 -1.73
N VAL A 257 -10.43 5.62 -0.78
CA VAL A 257 -10.80 7.02 -1.02
C VAL A 257 -9.66 7.91 -0.57
N GLY A 258 -9.37 8.97 -1.33
CA GLY A 258 -8.23 9.83 -1.03
C GLY A 258 -8.46 11.27 -1.47
N ALA A 259 -7.64 12.15 -0.92
CA ALA A 259 -7.67 13.58 -1.22
C ALA A 259 -6.25 14.15 -1.20
N ALA A 260 -6.00 15.13 -2.08
CA ALA A 260 -4.82 15.97 -1.95
C ALA A 260 -4.93 16.81 -0.66
N LYS A 261 -3.79 17.05 -0.01
CA LYS A 261 -3.70 17.89 1.17
C LYS A 261 -2.43 18.74 1.16
N VAL A 262 -2.34 19.66 2.10
CA VAL A 262 -1.08 20.31 2.46
C VAL A 262 -0.61 19.75 3.79
N ASP A 263 0.70 19.80 4.05
CA ASP A 263 1.32 19.09 5.17
C ASP A 263 0.82 19.56 6.55
N THR A 264 0.28 20.79 6.63
CA THR A 264 -0.33 21.33 7.85
C THR A 264 -1.69 20.71 8.22
N ILE A 265 -2.35 20.00 7.30
CA ILE A 265 -3.60 19.28 7.59
C ILE A 265 -3.21 17.92 8.15
N VAL A 266 -3.35 17.74 9.46
CA VAL A 266 -2.96 16.52 10.19
C VAL A 266 -4.02 16.12 11.21
N GLY A 267 -3.86 14.92 11.78
CA GLY A 267 -4.70 14.43 12.86
C GLY A 267 -6.17 14.29 12.42
N PRO A 268 -7.16 14.56 13.30
CA PRO A 268 -8.56 14.32 12.96
C PRO A 268 -9.11 15.17 11.81
N THR A 269 -8.46 16.28 11.48
CA THR A 269 -8.89 17.18 10.41
C THR A 269 -8.79 16.53 9.03
N VAL A 270 -7.98 15.47 8.86
CA VAL A 270 -7.86 14.76 7.59
C VAL A 270 -9.20 14.17 7.11
N TRP A 271 -10.07 13.75 8.03
CA TRP A 271 -11.38 13.18 7.68
C TRP A 271 -12.29 14.18 6.95
N GLN A 272 -12.16 15.47 7.24
CA GLN A 272 -12.93 16.52 6.58
C GLN A 272 -12.58 16.66 5.09
N LEU A 273 -11.38 16.22 4.66
CA LEU A 273 -11.02 16.18 3.24
C LEU A 273 -11.85 15.17 2.46
N LEU A 274 -12.38 14.15 3.15
CA LEU A 274 -13.16 13.05 2.58
C LEU A 274 -14.68 13.28 2.69
N SER A 275 -15.11 14.50 3.01
CA SER A 275 -16.52 14.86 3.22
C SER A 275 -17.41 14.62 1.99
N GLY A 276 -16.83 14.37 0.81
CA GLY A 276 -17.55 13.95 -0.40
C GLY A 276 -18.07 12.51 -0.35
N HIS A 277 -17.82 11.76 0.72
CA HIS A 277 -18.24 10.37 0.89
C HIS A 277 -19.08 10.15 2.17
N PRO A 278 -20.20 10.88 2.35
CA PRO A 278 -20.96 10.85 3.60
C PRO A 278 -21.50 9.47 3.98
N HIS A 279 -21.92 8.62 3.03
CA HIS A 279 -22.39 7.28 3.37
C HIS A 279 -21.25 6.40 3.90
N LEU A 280 -20.07 6.44 3.27
CA LEU A 280 -18.89 5.71 3.75
C LEU A 280 -18.44 6.17 5.14
N LEU A 281 -18.34 7.49 5.34
CA LEU A 281 -17.90 8.06 6.62
C LEU A 281 -18.89 7.73 7.74
N THR A 282 -20.19 7.75 7.47
CA THR A 282 -21.23 7.34 8.42
C THR A 282 -21.08 5.87 8.78
N ALA A 283 -20.89 4.99 7.79
CA ALA A 283 -20.72 3.57 8.04
C ALA A 283 -19.46 3.26 8.87
N LEU A 284 -18.37 4.00 8.65
CA LEU A 284 -17.14 3.90 9.44
C LEU A 284 -17.33 4.36 10.89
N ALA A 285 -17.96 5.50 11.11
CA ALA A 285 -18.12 6.09 12.44
C ALA A 285 -19.18 5.36 13.29
N GLU A 286 -20.25 4.88 12.66
CA GLU A 286 -21.40 4.27 13.34
C GLU A 286 -21.44 2.73 13.23
N HIS A 287 -20.42 2.12 12.63
CA HIS A 287 -20.30 0.67 12.43
C HIS A 287 -21.53 0.09 11.70
N ARG A 288 -21.83 0.65 10.53
CA ARG A 288 -22.98 0.26 9.71
C ARG A 288 -22.55 -0.59 8.53
N ALA A 289 -23.41 -1.53 8.15
CA ALA A 289 -23.35 -2.11 6.82
C ALA A 289 -23.70 -1.05 5.77
N LEU A 290 -23.29 -1.28 4.53
CA LEU A 290 -23.71 -0.48 3.38
C LEU A 290 -24.40 -1.38 2.37
N ASP A 291 -25.56 -0.97 1.89
CA ASP A 291 -26.17 -1.58 0.71
C ASP A 291 -25.63 -0.85 -0.52
N ILE A 292 -25.00 -1.59 -1.44
CA ILE A 292 -24.38 -1.04 -2.65
C ILE A 292 -25.12 -1.51 -3.90
N THR A 293 -25.19 -0.63 -4.90
CA THR A 293 -25.86 -0.91 -6.18
C THR A 293 -24.94 -0.57 -7.34
N ASP A 294 -24.64 -1.56 -8.19
CA ASP A 294 -23.83 -1.43 -9.40
C ASP A 294 -22.50 -0.70 -9.19
N MET A 295 -21.85 -0.97 -8.05
CA MET A 295 -20.55 -0.42 -7.72
C MET A 295 -19.48 -1.13 -8.58
N PRO A 296 -18.53 -0.44 -9.21
CA PRO A 296 -17.50 -1.11 -10.01
C PRO A 296 -16.52 -1.87 -9.11
N LEU A 297 -16.32 -3.15 -9.40
CA LEU A 297 -15.38 -4.03 -8.70
C LEU A 297 -14.34 -4.56 -9.68
N SER A 298 -13.05 -4.38 -9.37
CA SER A 298 -11.96 -4.98 -10.12
C SER A 298 -11.72 -6.45 -9.73
N ALA A 299 -11.00 -7.19 -10.58
CA ALA A 299 -10.52 -8.54 -10.24
C ALA A 299 -9.56 -8.56 -9.03
N SER A 300 -8.90 -7.43 -8.73
CA SER A 300 -8.05 -7.23 -7.55
C SER A 300 -8.82 -6.97 -6.25
N GLY A 301 -10.15 -7.00 -6.30
CA GLY A 301 -11.01 -6.75 -5.15
C GLY A 301 -11.09 -5.28 -4.76
N ASP A 302 -10.63 -4.36 -5.63
CA ASP A 302 -10.78 -2.94 -5.41
C ASP A 302 -12.19 -2.52 -5.84
N LEU A 303 -13.00 -2.13 -4.85
CA LEU A 303 -14.34 -1.61 -5.03
C LEU A 303 -14.25 -0.09 -5.18
N TRP A 304 -14.54 0.42 -6.38
CA TRP A 304 -14.43 1.83 -6.69
C TRP A 304 -15.61 2.58 -6.10
N TRP A 305 -15.34 3.53 -5.23
CA TRP A 305 -16.39 4.14 -4.42
C TRP A 305 -17.12 5.26 -5.15
N TYR A 306 -18.43 5.06 -5.33
CA TYR A 306 -19.39 6.06 -5.77
C TYR A 306 -20.44 6.21 -4.67
N ASP A 307 -20.37 7.29 -3.90
CA ASP A 307 -21.16 7.43 -2.68
C ASP A 307 -22.68 7.49 -2.95
N ASP A 308 -23.07 7.94 -4.15
CA ASP A 308 -24.45 7.95 -4.65
C ASP A 308 -24.99 6.56 -5.00
N ARG A 309 -24.12 5.55 -5.06
CA ARG A 309 -24.46 4.13 -5.28
C ARG A 309 -24.48 3.32 -3.98
N ALA A 310 -24.45 3.99 -2.83
CA ALA A 310 -24.47 3.37 -1.53
C ALA A 310 -25.60 3.92 -0.64
N ALA A 311 -26.13 3.08 0.24
CA ALA A 311 -27.06 3.47 1.29
C ALA A 311 -26.60 2.89 2.63
N VAL A 312 -26.73 3.66 3.70
CA VAL A 312 -26.38 3.22 5.05
C VAL A 312 -27.42 2.20 5.54
N GLY A 313 -26.96 0.97 5.74
CA GLY A 313 -27.77 -0.16 6.19
C GLY A 313 -27.83 -0.29 7.70
N THR A 314 -28.10 -1.49 8.20
CA THR A 314 -28.19 -1.79 9.64
C THR A 314 -26.83 -1.77 10.35
N ALA A 315 -26.83 -1.70 11.68
CA ALA A 315 -25.62 -1.88 12.47
C ALA A 315 -24.98 -3.24 12.18
N ALA A 316 -23.66 -3.25 12.00
CA ALA A 316 -22.88 -4.44 11.70
C ALA A 316 -21.60 -4.39 12.52
N ASP A 317 -21.50 -5.29 13.51
CA ASP A 317 -20.33 -5.40 14.37
C ASP A 317 -19.16 -6.04 13.59
N PRO A 318 -18.05 -5.31 13.35
CA PRO A 318 -16.95 -5.81 12.54
C PRO A 318 -16.28 -7.08 13.11
N PHE A 319 -16.29 -7.25 14.43
CA PHE A 319 -15.73 -8.45 15.08
C PHE A 319 -16.64 -9.66 14.88
N ALA A 320 -17.96 -9.46 14.94
CA ALA A 320 -18.91 -10.52 14.61
C ALA A 320 -18.81 -10.90 13.13
N THR A 321 -18.71 -9.92 12.23
CA THR A 321 -18.45 -10.15 10.81
C THR A 321 -17.18 -10.96 10.60
N ALA A 322 -16.06 -10.57 11.21
CA ALA A 322 -14.80 -11.29 11.06
C ALA A 322 -14.88 -12.74 11.58
N THR A 323 -15.58 -12.96 12.69
CA THR A 323 -15.76 -14.30 13.27
C THR A 323 -16.57 -15.22 12.35
N VAL A 324 -17.61 -14.68 11.70
CA VAL A 324 -18.56 -15.47 10.91
C VAL A 324 -18.12 -15.62 9.46
N GLN A 325 -17.56 -14.56 8.85
CA GLN A 325 -17.41 -14.46 7.40
C GLN A 325 -15.98 -14.69 6.89
N PHE A 326 -14.93 -14.54 7.72
CA PHE A 326 -13.55 -14.57 7.22
C PHE A 326 -13.09 -15.90 6.65
N ALA A 327 -13.57 -17.01 7.20
CA ALA A 327 -13.18 -18.33 6.73
C ALA A 327 -13.68 -18.57 5.30
N ASP A 328 -14.90 -18.10 4.99
CA ASP A 328 -15.56 -18.36 3.71
C ASP A 328 -15.37 -17.22 2.69
N ALA A 329 -14.93 -16.05 3.13
CA ALA A 329 -14.74 -14.91 2.23
C ALA A 329 -13.52 -15.08 1.32
N VAL A 330 -13.77 -15.24 0.03
CA VAL A 330 -12.74 -15.42 -1.00
C VAL A 330 -11.84 -14.18 -1.08
N ALA A 331 -10.54 -14.39 -1.01
CA ALA A 331 -9.54 -13.36 -1.22
C ALA A 331 -9.48 -12.95 -2.70
N PRO A 332 -9.29 -11.66 -3.01
CA PRO A 332 -9.13 -11.26 -4.40
C PRO A 332 -7.78 -11.72 -4.97
N ALA A 333 -7.73 -11.81 -6.30
CA ALA A 333 -6.50 -12.04 -7.02
C ALA A 333 -5.54 -10.86 -6.86
N VAL A 334 -4.23 -11.08 -6.93
CA VAL A 334 -3.24 -10.00 -6.87
C VAL A 334 -2.64 -9.76 -8.26
N PRO A 335 -2.84 -8.56 -8.86
CA PRO A 335 -2.24 -8.20 -10.14
C PRO A 335 -0.71 -8.30 -10.08
N PRO A 336 -0.02 -8.73 -11.15
CA PRO A 336 1.44 -8.92 -11.14
C PRO A 336 2.24 -7.71 -10.64
N LEU A 337 1.87 -6.49 -11.03
CA LEU A 337 2.56 -5.27 -10.59
C LEU A 337 2.32 -4.92 -9.12
N ASP A 338 1.32 -5.52 -8.48
CA ASP A 338 1.00 -5.33 -7.06
C ASP A 338 1.57 -6.42 -6.16
N ARG A 339 2.20 -7.46 -6.74
CA ARG A 339 2.89 -8.52 -6.01
C ARG A 339 4.24 -8.03 -5.51
N ASP A 340 4.22 -7.28 -4.41
CA ASP A 340 5.41 -6.97 -3.63
C ASP A 340 5.14 -7.34 -2.17
N PRO A 341 6.07 -8.00 -1.46
CA PRO A 341 5.85 -8.40 -0.08
C PRO A 341 5.42 -7.24 0.84
N VAL A 342 5.90 -6.01 0.60
CA VAL A 342 5.54 -4.83 1.42
C VAL A 342 4.08 -4.39 1.25
N HIS A 343 3.42 -4.84 0.17
CA HIS A 343 2.01 -4.58 -0.09
C HIS A 343 1.08 -5.62 0.55
N ILE A 344 1.61 -6.69 1.15
CA ILE A 344 0.79 -7.67 1.87
C ILE A 344 0.12 -6.96 3.06
N ALA A 345 -1.21 -7.01 3.07
CA ALA A 345 -2.06 -6.39 4.07
C ALA A 345 -3.32 -7.26 4.24
N GLU A 346 -3.15 -8.42 4.85
CA GLU A 346 -4.20 -9.44 4.95
C GLU A 346 -5.00 -9.28 6.26
N PRO A 347 -6.30 -8.98 6.22
CA PRO A 347 -7.11 -8.85 7.42
C PRO A 347 -7.16 -10.16 8.24
N VAL A 348 -6.95 -10.05 9.54
CA VAL A 348 -7.06 -11.16 10.50
C VAL A 348 -7.79 -10.72 11.77
N PHE A 349 -8.41 -11.70 12.42
CA PHE A 349 -9.04 -11.54 13.73
C PHE A 349 -8.26 -12.38 14.75
N LEU A 350 -7.78 -11.74 15.80
CA LEU A 350 -6.99 -12.37 16.86
C LEU A 350 -7.67 -12.18 18.22
N GLU A 351 -7.65 -13.24 19.03
CA GLU A 351 -8.12 -13.26 20.42
C GLU A 351 -7.27 -14.23 21.24
N GLY A 352 -7.38 -14.18 22.57
CA GLY A 352 -6.63 -15.07 23.45
C GLY A 352 -5.12 -14.78 23.51
N TYR A 353 -4.70 -13.58 23.12
CA TYR A 353 -3.31 -13.13 23.17
C TYR A 353 -3.00 -12.30 24.43
N ARG A 354 -1.72 -12.06 24.66
CA ARG A 354 -1.22 -11.01 25.57
C ARG A 354 -0.30 -10.07 24.81
N VAL A 355 -0.27 -8.80 25.18
CA VAL A 355 0.68 -7.84 24.62
C VAL A 355 1.72 -7.48 25.66
N THR A 356 3.00 -7.64 25.32
CA THR A 356 4.14 -7.26 26.16
C THR A 356 5.13 -6.49 25.29
N ASP A 357 5.51 -5.27 25.70
CA ASP A 357 6.51 -4.44 25.00
C ASP A 357 6.30 -4.31 23.48
N GLY A 358 5.04 -4.13 23.05
CA GLY A 358 4.69 -3.99 21.63
C GLY A 358 4.70 -5.30 20.83
N VAL A 359 4.80 -6.44 21.52
CA VAL A 359 4.73 -7.77 20.93
C VAL A 359 3.44 -8.46 21.36
N LEU A 360 2.68 -8.98 20.41
CA LEU A 360 1.50 -9.80 20.63
C LEU A 360 1.92 -11.27 20.73
N CYS A 361 1.66 -11.90 21.87
CA CYS A 361 1.98 -13.29 22.16
C CYS A 361 0.73 -14.17 22.12
N LEU A 362 0.73 -15.17 21.25
CA LEU A 362 -0.32 -16.20 21.10
C LEU A 362 0.29 -17.57 21.41
N GLY A 363 0.18 -18.00 22.67
CA GLY A 363 0.92 -19.16 23.14
C GLY A 363 2.43 -18.89 23.12
N GLU A 364 3.18 -19.68 22.37
CA GLU A 364 4.64 -19.55 22.20
C GLU A 364 5.03 -18.63 21.03
N HIS A 365 4.08 -18.27 20.17
CA HIS A 365 4.34 -17.45 18.99
C HIS A 365 4.22 -15.95 19.29
N ALA A 366 5.09 -15.16 18.67
CA ALA A 366 5.19 -13.73 18.86
C ALA A 366 5.01 -12.99 17.53
N LEU A 367 4.28 -11.88 17.58
CA LEU A 367 4.02 -11.03 16.42
C LEU A 367 4.25 -9.56 16.79
N ARG A 368 5.13 -8.89 16.04
CA ARG A 368 5.39 -7.46 16.24
C ARG A 368 4.14 -6.64 15.94
N LEU A 369 3.77 -5.72 16.82
CA LEU A 369 2.71 -4.75 16.58
C LEU A 369 3.29 -3.47 15.98
N GLU A 370 2.66 -2.95 14.92
CA GLU A 370 3.03 -1.66 14.30
C GLU A 370 2.43 -0.47 15.08
N LEU A 371 2.78 -0.32 16.36
CA LEU A 371 2.22 0.72 17.23
C LEU A 371 2.68 2.14 16.86
N ASP A 372 3.85 2.26 16.24
CA ASP A 372 4.42 3.49 15.70
C ASP A 372 3.74 3.97 14.42
N ARG A 373 2.94 3.11 13.78
CA ARG A 373 2.22 3.38 12.53
C ARG A 373 0.72 3.60 12.73
N LEU A 374 0.25 3.68 13.98
CA LEU A 374 -1.16 3.99 14.25
C LEU A 374 -1.49 5.42 13.79
N PRO A 375 -2.56 5.62 13.00
CA PRO A 375 -2.87 6.94 12.46
C PRO A 375 -3.36 7.88 13.57
N ALA A 376 -2.72 9.05 13.67
CA ALA A 376 -3.11 10.10 14.62
C ALA A 376 -4.50 10.72 14.33
N SER A 377 -5.10 10.37 13.18
CA SER A 377 -6.44 10.77 12.77
C SER A 377 -7.57 9.94 13.38
N GLY A 378 -7.26 8.87 14.12
CA GLY A 378 -8.25 8.02 14.78
C GLY A 378 -8.00 7.85 16.29
N PRO A 379 -8.93 7.19 17.02
CA PRO A 379 -8.81 6.97 18.45
C PRO A 379 -7.92 5.79 18.86
N LEU A 380 -7.38 5.03 17.91
CA LEU A 380 -6.47 3.93 18.22
C LEU A 380 -5.16 4.46 18.79
N THR A 381 -4.79 3.97 19.97
CA THR A 381 -3.56 4.36 20.66
C THR A 381 -2.77 3.10 21.06
N PRO A 382 -1.43 3.21 21.24
CA PRO A 382 -0.64 2.09 21.75
C PRO A 382 -1.21 1.51 23.05
N VAL A 383 -1.68 2.37 23.96
CA VAL A 383 -2.30 1.96 25.23
C VAL A 383 -3.61 1.19 25.01
N ALA A 384 -4.44 1.58 24.03
CA ALA A 384 -5.66 0.85 23.73
C ALA A 384 -5.36 -0.56 23.20
N VAL A 385 -4.34 -0.68 22.34
CA VAL A 385 -3.90 -1.97 21.77
C VAL A 385 -3.20 -2.85 22.80
N SER A 386 -2.34 -2.30 23.67
CA SER A 386 -1.68 -3.11 24.69
C SER A 386 -2.63 -3.71 25.73
N ASN A 387 -3.81 -3.08 25.93
CA ASN A 387 -4.81 -3.51 26.89
C ASN A 387 -5.99 -4.25 26.24
N SER A 388 -5.90 -4.64 24.97
CA SER A 388 -7.00 -5.30 24.28
C SER A 388 -7.05 -6.81 24.51
N ALA A 389 -8.26 -7.34 24.46
CA ALA A 389 -8.57 -8.77 24.53
C ALA A 389 -8.82 -9.38 23.13
N ALA A 390 -9.16 -8.54 22.15
CA ALA A 390 -9.37 -8.95 20.76
C ALA A 390 -8.90 -7.85 19.80
N CYS A 391 -8.34 -8.22 18.66
CA CYS A 391 -7.80 -7.31 17.64
C CYS A 391 -8.26 -7.73 16.25
N LEU A 392 -8.77 -6.77 15.48
CA LEU A 392 -8.81 -6.84 14.02
C LEU A 392 -7.60 -6.08 13.51
N GLY A 393 -6.81 -6.70 12.65
CA GLY A 393 -5.60 -6.08 12.12
C GLY A 393 -5.23 -6.61 10.76
N LEU A 394 -4.19 -6.01 10.18
CA LEU A 394 -3.59 -6.42 8.91
C LEU A 394 -2.30 -7.16 9.21
N LEU A 395 -2.20 -8.42 8.79
CA LEU A 395 -0.92 -9.09 8.68
C LEU A 395 -0.14 -8.46 7.53
N ARG A 396 1.09 -8.03 7.85
CA ARG A 396 2.01 -7.37 6.92
C ARG A 396 3.36 -8.08 6.95
N TRP A 397 4.03 -8.09 5.81
CA TRP A 397 5.41 -8.54 5.72
C TRP A 397 6.30 -7.36 5.38
N ASP A 398 7.32 -7.12 6.19
CA ASP A 398 8.33 -6.10 5.94
C ASP A 398 9.65 -6.54 6.59
N ALA A 399 10.77 -6.15 6.00
CA ALA A 399 12.12 -6.44 6.51
C ALA A 399 12.33 -7.90 6.95
N GLY A 400 11.80 -8.86 6.17
CA GLY A 400 11.97 -10.29 6.40
C GLY A 400 11.13 -10.87 7.55
N GLN A 401 10.11 -10.16 8.02
CA GLN A 401 9.32 -10.58 9.18
C GLN A 401 7.84 -10.19 9.06
N TRP A 402 6.99 -11.02 9.66
CA TRP A 402 5.57 -10.72 9.82
C TRP A 402 5.35 -9.71 10.94
N SER A 403 4.37 -8.83 10.75
CA SER A 403 3.89 -7.90 11.76
C SER A 403 2.38 -7.70 11.64
N LEU A 404 1.78 -7.12 12.68
CA LEU A 404 0.36 -6.80 12.72
C LEU A 404 0.15 -5.30 12.86
N ARG A 405 -0.60 -4.71 11.92
CA ARG A 405 -1.13 -3.36 12.04
C ARG A 405 -2.55 -3.41 12.58
N PRO A 406 -2.82 -2.89 13.80
CA PRO A 406 -4.18 -2.87 14.34
C PRO A 406 -5.11 -1.95 13.54
N LEU A 407 -6.31 -2.43 13.20
CA LEU A 407 -7.41 -1.66 12.61
C LEU A 407 -8.53 -1.37 13.61
N ALA A 408 -8.73 -2.31 14.54
CA ALA A 408 -9.68 -2.17 15.62
C ALA A 408 -9.31 -3.07 16.80
N VAL A 409 -9.67 -2.64 18.01
CA VAL A 409 -9.47 -3.42 19.23
C VAL A 409 -10.68 -3.42 20.12
N ARG A 410 -10.82 -4.51 20.89
CA ARG A 410 -11.79 -4.64 21.98
C ARG A 410 -11.07 -4.74 23.31
N ARG A 411 -11.44 -3.90 24.27
CA ARG A 411 -10.87 -3.92 25.63
C ARG A 411 -11.94 -3.77 26.69
N LYS A 412 -11.65 -4.21 27.91
CA LYS A 412 -12.52 -4.00 29.08
C LYS A 412 -12.26 -2.62 29.67
N VAL A 413 -13.32 -1.84 29.85
CA VAL A 413 -13.31 -0.57 30.58
C VAL A 413 -14.41 -0.61 31.62
N LYS A 414 -14.04 -0.55 32.91
CA LYS A 414 -15.00 -0.62 34.04
C LYS A 414 -15.97 -1.81 33.96
N GLY A 415 -15.51 -2.95 33.43
CA GLY A 415 -16.30 -4.17 33.29
C GLY A 415 -17.06 -4.32 31.97
N GLU A 416 -17.19 -3.25 31.18
CA GLU A 416 -17.84 -3.29 29.87
C GLU A 416 -16.81 -3.48 28.75
N MET A 417 -17.19 -4.26 27.73
CA MET A 417 -16.39 -4.38 26.51
C MET A 417 -16.62 -3.16 25.63
N VAL A 418 -15.56 -2.40 25.41
CA VAL A 418 -15.56 -1.23 24.52
C VAL A 418 -14.75 -1.56 23.27
N THR A 419 -15.28 -1.15 22.14
CA THR A 419 -14.68 -1.30 20.82
C THR A 419 -14.10 0.04 20.36
N ILE A 420 -12.92 0.01 19.73
CA ILE A 420 -12.24 1.20 19.19
C ILE A 420 -11.76 0.87 17.77
N HIS A 421 -12.18 1.63 16.76
CA HIS A 421 -11.75 1.49 15.37
C HIS A 421 -10.97 2.71 14.88
N GLY A 422 -10.09 2.51 13.91
CA GLY A 422 -9.40 3.62 13.23
C GLY A 422 -10.38 4.63 12.58
N GLY A 423 -11.54 4.16 12.12
CA GLY A 423 -12.57 4.97 11.45
C GLY A 423 -13.58 5.68 12.37
N ASP A 424 -13.53 5.50 13.70
CA ASP A 424 -14.52 6.07 14.63
C ASP A 424 -14.57 7.60 14.60
N TRP A 425 -13.51 8.27 14.14
CA TRP A 425 -13.46 9.73 14.00
C TRP A 425 -13.80 10.22 12.59
N ALA A 426 -14.34 9.37 11.71
CA ALA A 426 -14.71 9.72 10.34
C ALA A 426 -15.74 10.87 10.24
N LEU A 427 -16.61 11.02 11.26
CA LEU A 427 -17.54 12.15 11.40
C LEU A 427 -17.08 13.21 12.41
N GLY A 428 -15.83 13.13 12.86
CA GLY A 428 -15.21 14.01 13.85
C GLY A 428 -14.82 13.30 15.15
N PRO A 429 -13.92 13.90 15.96
CA PRO A 429 -13.46 13.31 17.21
C PRO A 429 -14.59 13.10 18.22
N THR A 430 -14.65 11.90 18.79
CA THR A 430 -15.56 11.56 19.89
C THR A 430 -14.98 11.89 21.27
N ASP A 431 -13.66 12.09 21.38
CA ASP A 431 -13.01 12.54 22.61
C ASP A 431 -13.23 14.06 22.82
N PRO A 432 -13.82 14.49 23.95
CA PRO A 432 -14.12 15.90 24.19
C PRO A 432 -12.90 16.83 24.18
N LYS A 433 -11.72 16.37 24.62
CA LYS A 433 -10.50 17.17 24.61
C LYS A 433 -10.00 17.36 23.18
N VAL A 434 -10.02 16.30 22.38
CA VAL A 434 -9.62 16.36 20.97
C VAL A 434 -10.58 17.22 20.16
N ALA A 435 -11.90 17.04 20.35
CA ALA A 435 -12.93 17.87 19.71
C ALA A 435 -12.76 19.36 20.05
N LYS A 436 -12.51 19.69 21.32
CA LYS A 436 -12.24 21.07 21.75
C LYS A 436 -10.96 21.64 21.14
N ALA A 437 -9.90 20.84 21.06
CA ALA A 437 -8.65 21.25 20.43
C ALA A 437 -8.83 21.55 18.93
N GLN A 438 -9.56 20.67 18.22
CA GLN A 438 -9.87 20.88 16.81
C GLN A 438 -10.73 22.13 16.59
N ALA A 439 -11.77 22.33 17.40
CA ALA A 439 -12.63 23.51 17.31
C ALA A 439 -11.85 24.83 17.51
N LYS A 440 -10.81 24.83 18.36
CA LYS A 440 -9.93 25.99 18.57
C LYS A 440 -9.07 26.32 17.35
N SER A 441 -8.70 25.33 16.56
CA SER A 441 -7.86 25.50 15.36
C SER A 441 -8.61 26.10 14.16
N GLY A 442 -9.95 26.15 14.21
CA GLY A 442 -10.78 26.66 13.11
C GLY A 442 -10.83 25.72 11.89
N ASP A 443 -11.58 26.11 10.86
CA ASP A 443 -11.73 25.34 9.62
C ASP A 443 -10.67 25.73 8.59
N SER A 444 -9.47 25.15 8.72
CA SER A 444 -8.36 25.38 7.80
C SER A 444 -8.68 24.93 6.38
N ILE A 445 -9.53 23.92 6.20
CA ILE A 445 -9.88 23.38 4.89
C ILE A 445 -10.76 24.35 4.12
N ALA A 446 -11.78 24.91 4.77
CA ALA A 446 -12.63 25.94 4.15
C ALA A 446 -11.80 27.14 3.67
N VAL A 447 -10.87 27.62 4.51
CA VAL A 447 -9.97 28.73 4.16
C VAL A 447 -9.10 28.38 2.94
N LEU A 448 -8.53 27.18 2.90
CA LEU A 448 -7.69 26.73 1.78
C LEU A 448 -8.49 26.56 0.50
N ARG A 449 -9.68 25.96 0.57
CA ARG A 449 -10.59 25.82 -0.58
C ARG A 449 -11.01 27.17 -1.13
N GLU A 450 -11.31 28.13 -0.26
CA GLU A 450 -11.63 29.50 -0.69
C GLU A 450 -10.46 30.16 -1.42
N ARG A 451 -9.24 30.06 -0.86
CA ARG A 451 -8.02 30.62 -1.47
C ARG A 451 -7.72 29.99 -2.83
N ALA A 452 -7.78 28.66 -2.91
CA ALA A 452 -7.59 27.92 -4.16
C ALA A 452 -8.63 28.33 -5.21
N GLY A 453 -9.91 28.44 -4.83
CA GLY A 453 -10.97 28.88 -5.72
C GLY A 453 -10.77 30.30 -6.27
N ARG A 454 -10.16 31.20 -5.50
CA ARG A 454 -9.78 32.54 -5.99
C ARG A 454 -8.63 32.52 -6.99
N LEU A 455 -7.68 31.59 -6.84
CA LEU A 455 -6.54 31.43 -7.75
C LEU A 455 -6.97 30.82 -9.09
N LEU A 456 -7.88 29.85 -9.07
CA LEU A 456 -8.38 29.17 -10.28
C LEU A 456 -9.37 29.99 -11.11
N ARG A 457 -9.81 31.15 -10.61
CA ARG A 457 -10.71 32.09 -11.32
C ARG A 457 -9.95 33.17 -12.10
N LYS A 458 -8.62 33.14 -12.08
CA LYS A 458 -7.73 33.94 -12.93
C LYS A 458 -7.25 33.09 -14.08
#